data_AF-A0AAJ1V3R7-F1
#
_entry.id   AF-A0AAJ1V3R7-F1
#
_cell.length_a   1.000
_cell.length_b   1.000
_cell.length_c   1.000
_cell.angle_alpha   90.00
_cell.angle_beta   90.00
_cell.angle_gamma   90.00
#
_symmetry.space_group_name_H-M   'P 1'
#
loop_
_entity.id
_entity.type
_entity.pdbx_description
1 polymer ?
#
loop_
_entity_poly.entity_id
_entity_poly.type
_entity_poly.pdbx_seq_one_letter_code
_entity_poly.pdbx_strand_id
1 'polypeptide(L)'
;MISQTPAYINTQDAMKRQTATFVDMLQSVKIGDLTPLERSQAVEGIWRDTCAHIDEVCEAKQARGHLSRETAIEARATYRRLLLIALNQALNIALPGSRFNPMPQGS
;
A
#
# COMPACT_ATOMS: atom_id res chain seq x y z
N MET A 1 -16.62 -22.66 -20.64
CA MET A 1 -16.61 -21.82 -19.44
C MET A 1 -15.18 -21.71 -18.95
N ILE A 2 -14.49 -20.62 -19.25
CA ILE A 2 -13.23 -20.32 -18.59
C ILE A 2 -13.58 -19.27 -17.54
N SER A 3 -13.74 -19.70 -16.29
CA SER A 3 -13.74 -18.79 -15.15
C SER A 3 -12.30 -18.30 -15.00
N GLN A 4 -11.90 -17.35 -15.85
CA GLN A 4 -10.76 -16.49 -15.57
C GLN A 4 -11.24 -15.46 -14.57
N THR A 5 -11.44 -15.90 -13.33
CA THR A 5 -11.11 -15.02 -12.22
C THR A 5 -9.69 -14.57 -12.55
N PRO A 6 -9.43 -13.25 -12.75
CA PRO A 6 -8.07 -12.77 -12.92
C PRO A 6 -7.26 -13.41 -11.79
N ALA A 7 -6.01 -13.79 -12.05
CA ALA A 7 -5.10 -14.15 -10.98
C ALA A 7 -4.96 -12.93 -10.05
N TYR A 8 -5.95 -12.75 -9.17
CA TYR A 8 -5.79 -12.23 -7.85
C TYR A 8 -4.69 -13.11 -7.31
N ILE A 9 -3.46 -12.63 -7.49
CA ILE A 9 -2.41 -12.68 -6.50
C ILE A 9 -2.98 -13.38 -5.26
N ASN A 10 -2.54 -14.59 -4.94
CA ASN A 10 -2.93 -15.25 -3.69
C ASN A 10 -2.83 -14.20 -2.59
N THR A 11 -3.98 -13.64 -2.18
CA THR A 11 -4.00 -12.28 -1.63
C THR A 11 -3.22 -12.24 -0.34
N GLN A 12 -3.22 -13.38 0.36
CA GLN A 12 -2.43 -13.63 1.55
C GLN A 12 -0.92 -13.60 1.30
N ASP A 13 -0.41 -14.21 0.23
CA ASP A 13 1.04 -14.25 -0.04
C ASP A 13 1.57 -12.89 -0.48
N ALA A 14 0.82 -12.14 -1.29
CA ALA A 14 1.25 -10.78 -1.60
C ALA A 14 1.04 -9.81 -0.44
N MET A 15 0.01 -9.97 0.37
CA MET A 15 -0.11 -9.21 1.61
C MET A 15 1.09 -9.47 2.51
N LYS A 16 1.51 -10.74 2.68
CA LYS A 16 2.73 -11.07 3.43
C LYS A 16 3.98 -10.41 2.84
N ARG A 17 4.18 -10.50 1.52
CA ARG A 17 5.33 -9.87 0.84
C ARG A 17 5.31 -8.35 1.01
N GLN A 18 4.16 -7.72 0.83
CA GLN A 18 4.01 -6.28 0.96
C GLN A 18 4.24 -5.82 2.40
N THR A 19 3.72 -6.55 3.39
CA THR A 19 3.99 -6.30 4.81
C THR A 19 5.49 -6.40 5.10
N ALA A 20 6.18 -7.41 4.57
CA ALA A 20 7.63 -7.53 4.71
C ALA A 20 8.38 -6.35 4.08
N THR A 21 8.02 -5.95 2.85
CA THR A 21 8.59 -4.75 2.20
C THR A 21 8.42 -3.51 3.05
N PHE A 22 7.25 -3.30 3.65
CA PHE A 22 7.03 -2.16 4.55
C PHE A 22 7.84 -2.26 5.84
N VAL A 23 8.02 -3.45 6.41
CA VAL A 23 8.91 -3.63 7.57
C VAL A 23 10.33 -3.21 7.21
N ASP A 24 10.85 -3.65 6.07
CA ASP A 24 12.20 -3.29 5.60
C ASP A 24 12.34 -1.77 5.41
N MET A 25 11.34 -1.13 4.79
CA MET A 25 11.31 0.34 4.63
C MET A 25 11.33 1.06 5.99
N LEU A 26 10.48 0.65 6.93
CA LEU A 26 10.39 1.24 8.27
C LEU A 26 11.70 1.04 9.07
N GLN A 27 12.36 -0.10 8.91
CA GLN A 27 13.65 -0.38 9.53
C GLN A 27 14.78 0.46 8.90
N SER A 28 14.74 0.66 7.58
CA SER A 28 15.76 1.46 6.87
C SER A 28 15.78 2.92 7.33
N VAL A 29 14.63 3.47 7.70
CA VAL A 29 14.50 4.83 8.26
C VAL A 29 14.64 4.87 9.79
N LYS A 30 14.95 3.72 10.42
CA LYS A 30 15.08 3.57 11.88
C LYS A 30 13.89 4.15 12.64
N ILE A 31 12.67 3.75 12.26
CA ILE A 31 11.41 4.34 12.74
C ILE A 31 11.27 4.45 14.28
N GLY A 32 11.95 3.55 15.02
CA GLY A 32 11.97 3.55 16.49
C GLY A 32 12.79 4.67 17.11
N ASP A 33 13.81 5.16 16.41
CA ASP A 33 14.72 6.22 16.87
C ASP A 33 14.16 7.62 16.59
N LEU A 34 13.16 7.72 15.71
CA LEU A 34 12.54 8.98 15.31
C LEU A 34 11.65 9.55 16.41
N THR A 35 11.62 10.89 16.49
CA THR A 35 10.62 11.60 17.30
C THR A 35 9.20 11.33 16.79
N PRO A 36 8.15 11.56 17.59
CA PRO A 36 6.77 11.34 17.15
C PRO A 36 6.40 12.09 15.85
N LEU A 37 6.92 13.30 15.65
CA LEU A 37 6.67 14.08 14.44
C LEU A 37 7.37 13.47 13.22
N GLU A 38 8.68 13.22 13.32
CA GLU A 38 9.48 12.62 12.23
C GLU A 38 8.94 11.24 11.85
N ARG A 39 8.52 10.45 12.84
CA ARG A 39 7.85 9.17 12.63
C ARG A 39 6.58 9.34 11.80
N SER A 40 5.73 10.29 12.19
CA SER A 40 4.47 10.56 11.48
C SER A 40 4.75 10.97 10.03
N GLN A 41 5.76 11.81 9.80
CA GLN A 41 6.18 12.25 8.47
C GLN A 41 6.77 11.09 7.64
N ALA A 42 7.60 10.24 8.24
CA ALA A 42 8.21 9.09 7.57
C ALA A 42 7.15 8.07 7.12
N VAL A 43 6.19 7.74 8.00
CA VAL A 43 5.11 6.81 7.66
C VAL A 43 4.18 7.40 6.59
N GLU A 44 3.86 8.69 6.68
CA GLU A 44 3.07 9.40 5.66
C GLU A 44 3.81 9.42 4.30
N GLY A 45 5.13 9.62 4.30
CA GLY A 45 5.96 9.55 3.09
C GLY A 45 5.90 8.17 2.42
N ILE A 46 6.17 7.10 3.19
CA ILE A 46 6.08 5.72 2.72
C ILE A 46 4.69 5.43 2.14
N TRP A 47 3.63 5.88 2.82
CA TRP A 47 2.26 5.72 2.35
C TRP A 47 2.01 6.43 1.01
N ARG A 48 2.40 7.70 0.89
CA ARG A 48 2.20 8.50 -0.32
C ARG A 48 2.94 7.92 -1.51
N ASP A 49 4.22 7.59 -1.33
CA ASP A 49 5.07 7.06 -2.39
C ASP A 49 4.52 5.72 -2.91
N THR A 50 4.07 4.86 -2.00
CA THR A 50 3.51 3.55 -2.39
C THR A 50 2.15 3.71 -3.09
N CYS A 51 1.32 4.68 -2.67
CA CYS A 51 0.07 4.99 -3.37
C CYS A 51 0.32 5.51 -4.78
N ALA A 52 1.27 6.45 -4.95
CA ALA A 52 1.64 6.99 -6.25
C ALA A 52 2.11 5.88 -7.20
N HIS A 53 2.94 4.95 -6.72
CA HIS A 53 3.37 3.79 -7.50
C HIS A 53 2.20 2.91 -7.96
N ILE A 54 1.20 2.67 -7.10
CA ILE A 54 0.00 1.91 -7.50
C ILE A 54 -0.80 2.65 -8.57
N ASP A 55 -0.92 3.97 -8.46
CA ASP A 55 -1.63 4.76 -9.45
C ASP A 55 -0.94 4.66 -10.82
N GLU A 56 0.39 4.80 -10.86
CA GLU A 56 1.20 4.61 -12.08
C GLU A 56 1.00 3.22 -12.70
N VAL A 57 1.02 2.16 -11.88
CA VAL A 57 0.78 0.78 -12.35
C VAL A 57 -0.63 0.62 -12.91
N CYS A 58 -1.63 1.20 -12.27
CA CYS A 58 -3.02 1.14 -12.73
C CYS A 58 -3.23 1.92 -14.03
N GLU A 59 -2.64 3.11 -14.14
CA GLU A 59 -2.67 3.93 -15.36
C GLU A 59 -1.96 3.22 -16.53
N ALA A 60 -0.80 2.62 -16.28
CA ALA A 60 -0.09 1.84 -17.30
C ALA A 60 -0.91 0.63 -17.79
N LYS A 61 -1.65 -0.05 -16.90
CA LYS A 61 -2.56 -1.15 -17.28
C LYS A 61 -3.75 -0.66 -18.08
N GLN A 62 -4.32 0.49 -17.71
CA GLN A 62 -5.42 1.11 -18.44
C GLN A 62 -4.97 1.52 -19.85
N ALA A 63 -3.81 2.17 -19.98
CA ALA A 63 -3.27 2.64 -21.26
C ALA A 63 -2.98 1.49 -22.25
N ARG A 64 -2.63 0.30 -21.74
CA ARG A 64 -2.45 -0.92 -22.54
C ARG A 64 -3.75 -1.63 -22.93
N GLY A 65 -4.91 -1.07 -22.57
CA GLY A 65 -6.23 -1.65 -22.84
C GLY A 65 -6.59 -2.84 -21.96
N HIS A 66 -5.84 -3.10 -20.87
CA HIS A 66 -6.11 -4.23 -19.98
C HIS A 66 -7.21 -3.96 -18.94
N LEU A 67 -7.61 -2.69 -18.75
CA LEU A 67 -8.62 -2.29 -17.77
C LEU A 67 -9.50 -1.17 -18.34
N SER A 68 -10.81 -1.23 -18.07
CA SER A 68 -11.71 -0.10 -18.28
C SER A 68 -11.40 1.02 -17.26
N ARG A 69 -11.84 2.25 -17.54
CA ARG A 69 -11.67 3.39 -16.62
C ARG A 69 -12.30 3.14 -15.25
N GLU A 70 -13.52 2.61 -15.24
CA GLU A 70 -14.27 2.30 -14.01
C GLU A 70 -13.56 1.21 -13.19
N THR A 71 -13.16 0.12 -13.85
CA THR A 71 -12.41 -0.97 -13.22
C THR A 71 -11.06 -0.48 -12.68
N ALA A 72 -10.37 0.44 -13.37
CA ALA A 72 -9.11 1.01 -12.89
C ALA A 72 -9.29 1.89 -11.64
N ILE A 73 -10.44 2.56 -11.48
CA ILE A 73 -10.76 3.34 -10.26
C ILE A 73 -11.02 2.38 -9.08
N GLU A 74 -11.85 1.37 -9.27
CA GLU A 74 -12.14 0.38 -8.23
C GLU A 74 -10.90 -0.42 -7.81
N ALA A 75 -10.07 -0.80 -8.78
CA ALA A 75 -8.81 -1.48 -8.52
C ALA A 75 -7.87 -0.61 -7.67
N ARG A 76 -7.70 0.67 -8.01
CA ARG A 76 -6.89 1.62 -7.22
C ARG A 76 -7.39 1.72 -5.78
N ALA A 77 -8.69 1.90 -5.58
CA ALA A 77 -9.27 1.97 -4.24
C ALA A 77 -9.03 0.68 -3.44
N THR A 78 -9.16 -0.48 -4.08
CA THR A 78 -8.93 -1.79 -3.47
C THR A 78 -7.46 -1.97 -3.08
N TYR A 79 -6.53 -1.66 -4.00
CA TYR A 79 -5.09 -1.75 -3.72
C TYR A 79 -4.67 -0.83 -2.58
N ARG A 80 -5.14 0.43 -2.56
CA ARG A 80 -4.85 1.36 -1.46
C ARG A 80 -5.34 0.84 -0.11
N ARG A 81 -6.54 0.25 -0.04
CA ARG A 81 -7.03 -0.39 1.21
C ARG A 81 -6.12 -1.53 1.67
N LEU A 82 -5.70 -2.40 0.75
CA LEU A 82 -4.80 -3.52 1.06
C LEU A 82 -3.42 -3.01 1.53
N LEU A 83 -2.87 -1.99 0.86
CA LEU A 83 -1.62 -1.35 1.27
C LEU A 83 -1.73 -0.75 2.67
N LEU A 84 -2.85 -0.11 3.01
CA LEU A 84 -3.03 0.48 4.33
C LEU A 84 -3.06 -0.58 5.43
N ILE A 85 -3.68 -1.73 5.16
CA ILE A 85 -3.67 -2.88 6.07
C ILE A 85 -2.24 -3.40 6.24
N ALA A 86 -1.51 -3.62 5.14
CA ALA A 86 -0.14 -4.12 5.18
C ALA A 86 0.81 -3.15 5.91
N LEU A 87 0.69 -1.85 5.66
CA LEU A 87 1.49 -0.82 6.33
C LEU A 87 1.21 -0.78 7.84
N ASN A 88 -0.06 -0.87 8.26
CA ASN A 88 -0.39 -0.91 9.68
C ASN A 88 0.09 -2.20 10.36
N GLN A 89 0.05 -3.33 9.68
CA GLN A 89 0.64 -4.57 10.18
C GLN A 89 2.16 -4.41 10.35
N ALA A 90 2.84 -3.86 9.34
CA ALA A 90 4.28 -3.61 9.39
C ALA A 90 4.66 -2.62 10.49
N LEU A 91 3.87 -1.55 10.67
CA LEU A 91 4.08 -0.56 11.72
C LEU A 91 3.93 -1.17 13.11
N ASN A 92 2.94 -2.03 13.33
CA ASN A 92 2.77 -2.71 14.61
C ASN A 92 3.87 -3.76 14.89
N ILE A 93 4.50 -4.30 13.85
CA ILE A 93 5.69 -5.16 13.98
C ILE A 93 6.92 -4.32 14.36
N ALA A 94 7.16 -3.23 13.63
CA ALA A 94 8.33 -2.38 13.83
C ALA A 94 8.25 -1.54 15.12
N LEU A 95 7.03 -1.17 15.52
CA LEU A 95 6.75 -0.34 16.68
C LEU A 95 5.40 -0.73 17.31
N PRO A 96 5.40 -1.70 18.25
CA PRO A 96 4.18 -2.23 18.85
C PRO A 96 3.26 -1.15 19.43
N GLY A 97 1.96 -1.27 19.16
CA GLY A 97 0.93 -0.32 19.62
C GLY A 97 0.77 0.91 18.72
N SER A 98 1.58 1.05 17.67
CA SER A 98 1.46 2.17 16.72
C SER A 98 0.45 1.88 15.62
N ARG A 99 -0.27 2.92 15.21
CA ARG A 99 -1.24 2.87 14.11
C ARG A 99 -1.14 4.13 13.27
N PHE A 100 -1.27 3.95 11.97
CA PHE A 100 -1.31 5.00 10.98
C PHE A 100 -2.72 5.16 10.42
N ASN A 101 -3.21 6.40 10.43
CA ASN A 101 -4.45 6.80 9.79
C ASN A 101 -4.09 7.88 8.77
N PRO A 102 -4.07 7.58 7.47
CA PRO A 102 -3.75 8.57 6.46
C PRO A 102 -4.79 9.68 6.49
N MET A 103 -4.35 10.92 6.30
CA MET A 103 -5.30 11.99 6.03
C MET A 103 -6.07 11.67 4.74
N PRO A 104 -7.38 11.98 4.66
CA PRO A 104 -8.11 11.84 3.42
C PRO A 104 -7.41 12.67 2.34
N GLN A 105 -6.90 12.00 1.30
CA GLN A 105 -6.39 12.67 0.13
C GLN A 105 -7.61 13.20 -0.62
N GLY A 106 -7.77 14.53 -0.63
CA GLY A 106 -8.90 15.20 -1.26
C GLY A 106 -9.09 14.74 -2.71
N SER A 107 -10.35 14.55 -3.08
CA SER A 107 -10.81 14.10 -4.40
C SER A 107 -10.37 15.00 -5.55
#